data_AF-A0A7C8KS13-F1
#
_entry.id   AF-A0A7C8KS13-F1
#
_cell.length_a   1.000
_cell.length_b   1.000
_cell.length_c   1.000
_cell.angle_alpha   90.00
_cell.angle_beta   90.00
_cell.angle_gamma   90.00
#
_symmetry.space_group_name_H-M   'P 1'
#
loop_
_entity.id
_entity.type
_entity.pdbx_description
1 polymer ?
#
loop_
_entity_poly.entity_id
_entity_poly.type
_entity_poly.pdbx_seq_one_letter_code
_entity_poly.pdbx_strand_id
1 'polypeptide(L)'
;MRKIYSVLSLVFFIISVLPVIAIQVNYDMFTLAVLGLNGLIGVLMPAIYSLISLIFGFMARKKDRSLLLVFGFIILLTNLSLAFVGVIGFQNP
;
A
#
# COMPACT_ATOMS: atom_id res chain seq x y z
N MET A 1 18.83 -8.50 -12.27
CA MET A 1 17.42 -8.20 -12.64
C MET A 1 16.40 -8.75 -11.64
N ARG A 2 16.12 -10.07 -11.56
CA ARG A 2 15.03 -10.60 -10.70
C ARG A 2 15.14 -10.29 -9.19
N LYS A 3 16.36 -10.17 -8.65
CA LYS A 3 16.59 -9.72 -7.26
C LYS A 3 16.17 -8.25 -7.06
N ILE A 4 16.43 -7.38 -8.04
CA ILE A 4 16.10 -5.95 -7.96
C ILE A 4 14.57 -5.78 -7.88
N TYR A 5 13.80 -6.52 -8.70
CA TYR A 5 12.34 -6.50 -8.60
C TYR A 5 11.82 -7.00 -7.24
N SER A 6 12.51 -7.96 -6.62
CA SER A 6 12.13 -8.44 -5.28
C SER A 6 12.35 -7.34 -4.23
N VAL A 7 13.47 -6.62 -4.33
CA VAL A 7 13.78 -5.48 -3.44
C VAL A 7 12.80 -4.33 -3.67
N LEU A 8 12.51 -3.97 -4.92
CA LEU A 8 11.55 -2.91 -5.24
C LEU A 8 10.14 -3.28 -4.74
N SER A 9 9.70 -4.52 -4.97
CA SER A 9 8.42 -5.03 -4.45
C SER A 9 8.33 -4.90 -2.94
N LEU A 10 9.40 -5.26 -2.22
CA LEU A 10 9.47 -5.13 -0.76
C LEU A 10 9.42 -3.66 -0.30
N VAL A 11 10.15 -2.76 -0.98
CA VAL A 11 10.12 -1.32 -0.65
C VAL A 11 8.72 -0.76 -0.83
N PHE A 12 8.08 -1.00 -1.97
CA PHE A 12 6.71 -0.54 -2.21
C PHE A 12 5.70 -1.21 -1.28
N PHE A 13 5.94 -2.46 -0.88
CA PHE A 13 5.12 -3.15 0.12
C PHE A 13 5.19 -2.41 1.46
N ILE A 14 6.40 -2.14 1.97
CA ILE A 14 6.59 -1.43 3.24
C ILE A 14 5.92 -0.05 3.19
N ILE A 15 6.13 0.71 2.12
CA ILE A 15 5.51 2.03 1.95
C ILE A 15 3.98 1.93 1.92
N SER A 16 3.42 0.88 1.30
CA SER A 16 1.97 0.66 1.27
C SER A 16 1.36 0.23 2.60
N VAL A 17 2.17 -0.35 3.50
CA VAL A 17 1.74 -0.79 4.84
C VAL A 17 1.80 0.35 5.85
N LEU A 18 2.77 1.26 5.72
CA LEU A 18 2.96 2.36 6.67
C LEU A 18 1.68 3.18 6.92
N PRO A 19 0.92 3.63 5.90
CA PRO A 19 -0.33 4.36 6.09
C PRO A 19 -1.40 3.55 6.84
N VAL A 20 -1.48 2.24 6.60
CA VAL A 20 -2.42 1.32 7.27
C VAL A 20 -2.12 1.22 8.76
N ILE A 21 -0.84 1.23 9.14
CA ILE A 21 -0.44 1.22 10.55
C ILE A 21 -0.64 2.61 11.16
N ALA A 22 -0.23 3.66 10.44
CA ALA A 22 -0.25 5.02 10.93
C ALA A 22 -1.65 5.52 11.27
N ILE A 23 -2.66 5.17 10.45
CA ILE A 23 -4.07 5.56 10.69
C ILE A 23 -4.64 4.98 11.99
N GLN A 24 -4.10 3.86 12.49
CA GLN A 24 -4.52 3.26 13.76
C GLN A 24 -3.98 4.01 14.98
N VAL A 25 -2.93 4.83 14.79
CA VAL A 25 -2.29 5.58 15.88
C VAL A 25 -2.87 6.99 15.96
N ASN A 26 -2.77 7.76 14.87
CA ASN A 26 -3.33 9.11 14.76
C ASN A 26 -3.40 9.50 13.26
N TYR A 27 -4.39 10.32 12.91
CA TYR A 27 -4.55 10.91 11.59
C TYR A 27 -3.33 11.74 11.13
N ASP A 28 -2.68 12.49 12.04
CA ASP A 28 -1.47 13.27 11.67
C ASP A 28 -0.34 12.36 11.17
N MET A 29 -0.20 11.17 11.77
CA MET A 29 0.80 10.18 11.37
C MET A 29 0.44 9.57 10.01
N PHE A 30 -0.84 9.42 9.71
CA PHE A 30 -1.30 9.01 8.38
C PHE A 30 -0.86 10.02 7.31
N THR A 31 -1.13 11.31 7.52
CA THR A 31 -0.73 12.36 6.56
C THR A 31 0.78 12.36 6.31
N LEU A 32 1.60 12.15 7.34
CA LEU A 32 3.05 11.98 7.19
C LEU A 32 3.41 10.73 6.38
N ALA A 33 2.72 9.59 6.62
CA ALA A 33 2.96 8.34 5.92
C ALA A 33 2.57 8.40 4.43
N VAL A 34 1.62 9.27 4.06
CA VAL A 34 1.29 9.55 2.65
C VAL A 34 1.99 10.80 2.10
N LEU A 35 3.10 11.21 2.72
CA LEU A 35 3.96 12.32 2.26
C LEU A 35 3.22 13.67 2.13
N GLY A 36 2.26 13.93 3.01
CA GLY A 36 1.49 15.18 3.02
C GLY A 36 0.36 15.24 1.98
N LEU A 37 0.08 14.14 1.28
CA LEU A 37 -1.05 14.07 0.35
C LEU A 37 -2.36 13.99 1.14
N ASN A 38 -3.27 14.93 0.85
CA ASN A 38 -4.58 15.03 1.49
C ASN A 38 -5.72 14.65 0.53
N GLY A 39 -6.90 14.40 1.11
CA GLY A 39 -8.11 14.06 0.37
C GLY A 39 -8.01 12.72 -0.37
N LEU A 40 -8.77 12.59 -1.45
CA LEU A 40 -8.92 11.34 -2.21
C LEU A 40 -7.57 10.77 -2.71
N ILE A 41 -6.62 11.65 -3.09
CA ILE A 41 -5.30 11.22 -3.57
C ILE A 41 -4.49 10.59 -2.44
N GLY A 42 -4.51 11.18 -1.24
CA GLY A 42 -3.83 10.63 -0.07
C GLY A 42 -4.40 9.26 0.33
N VAL A 43 -5.71 9.12 0.25
CA VAL A 43 -6.40 7.86 0.58
C VAL A 43 -6.12 6.75 -0.45
N LEU A 44 -5.98 7.08 -1.72
CA LEU A 44 -5.71 6.09 -2.78
C LEU A 44 -4.24 5.73 -2.96
N MET A 45 -3.31 6.60 -2.56
CA MET A 45 -1.88 6.36 -2.76
C MET A 45 -1.34 5.05 -2.16
N PRO A 46 -1.69 4.66 -0.93
CA PRO A 46 -1.28 3.39 -0.35
C PRO A 46 -1.69 2.19 -1.22
N ALA A 47 -2.89 2.24 -1.82
CA ALA A 47 -3.37 1.22 -2.76
C ALA A 47 -2.52 1.20 -4.05
N ILE A 48 -2.16 2.37 -4.59
CA ILE A 48 -1.28 2.48 -5.76
C ILE A 48 0.10 1.87 -5.46
N TYR A 49 0.70 2.15 -4.30
CA TYR A 49 1.97 1.55 -3.91
C TYR A 49 1.88 0.03 -3.76
N SER A 50 0.77 -0.49 -3.22
CA SER A 50 0.56 -1.94 -3.14
C SER A 50 0.40 -2.59 -4.53
N LEU A 51 -0.25 -1.91 -5.49
CA LEU A 51 -0.30 -2.37 -6.89
C LEU A 51 1.09 -2.43 -7.52
N ILE A 52 1.91 -1.39 -7.34
CA ILE A 52 3.29 -1.36 -7.84
C ILE A 52 4.12 -2.49 -7.20
N SER A 53 3.94 -2.70 -5.89
CA SER A 53 4.56 -3.82 -5.17
C SER A 53 4.21 -5.17 -5.79
N LEU A 54 2.94 -5.40 -6.12
CA LEU A 54 2.46 -6.63 -6.76
C LEU A 54 3.04 -6.81 -8.17
N ILE A 55 3.08 -5.75 -8.98
CA ILE A 55 3.67 -5.79 -10.34
C ILE A 55 5.12 -6.25 -10.26
N PHE A 56 5.91 -5.65 -9.36
CA PHE A 56 7.30 -6.08 -9.16
C PHE A 56 7.41 -7.47 -8.52
N GLY A 57 6.48 -7.84 -7.64
CA GLY A 57 6.37 -9.16 -7.03
C GLY A 57 6.16 -10.28 -8.07
N PHE A 58 5.38 -10.02 -9.13
CA PHE A 58 5.22 -10.95 -10.24
C PHE A 58 6.52 -11.20 -11.01
N MET A 59 7.36 -10.16 -11.13
CA MET A 59 8.67 -10.21 -11.80
C MET A 59 9.82 -10.70 -10.89
N ALA A 60 9.53 -10.92 -9.60
CA ALA A 60 10.49 -11.37 -8.58
C ALA A 60 10.93 -12.83 -8.76
N ARG A 61 11.91 -13.27 -7.96
CA ARG A 61 12.37 -14.68 -7.98
C ARG A 61 11.27 -15.63 -7.51
N LYS A 62 11.23 -16.83 -8.10
CA LYS A 62 10.24 -17.89 -7.80
C LYS A 62 10.08 -18.20 -6.30
N LYS A 63 11.17 -18.16 -5.52
CA LYS A 63 11.17 -18.46 -4.08
C LYS A 63 10.45 -17.39 -3.25
N ASP A 64 10.62 -16.12 -3.60
CA ASP A 64 10.11 -14.98 -2.83
C ASP A 64 8.77 -14.45 -3.39
N ARG A 65 8.43 -14.85 -4.63
CA ARG A 65 7.26 -14.41 -5.37
C ARG A 65 5.94 -14.74 -4.68
N SER A 66 5.74 -15.95 -4.16
CA SER A 66 4.41 -16.30 -3.60
C SER A 66 4.10 -15.48 -2.35
N LEU A 67 5.07 -15.31 -1.46
CA LEU A 67 4.90 -14.53 -0.23
C LEU A 67 4.64 -13.07 -0.55
N LEU A 68 5.46 -12.45 -1.42
CA LEU A 68 5.27 -11.05 -1.82
C LEU A 68 3.91 -10.81 -2.47
N LEU A 69 3.43 -11.75 -3.30
CA LEU A 69 2.11 -11.64 -3.93
C LEU A 69 0.97 -11.82 -2.94
N VAL A 70 1.05 -12.80 -2.04
CA VAL A 70 0.00 -13.04 -1.04
C VAL A 70 -0.10 -11.85 -0.08
N PHE A 71 1.02 -11.42 0.50
CA PHE A 71 1.02 -10.27 1.42
C PHE A 71 0.67 -8.97 0.70
N GLY A 72 1.22 -8.73 -0.50
CA GLY A 72 0.89 -7.56 -1.30
C GLY A 72 -0.60 -7.49 -1.65
N PHE A 73 -1.23 -8.63 -1.92
CA PHE A 73 -2.65 -8.69 -2.25
C PHE A 73 -3.52 -8.43 -1.01
N ILE A 74 -3.17 -9.00 0.15
CA ILE A 74 -3.84 -8.70 1.41
C ILE A 74 -3.78 -7.20 1.71
N ILE A 75 -2.60 -6.58 1.60
CA ILE A 75 -2.44 -5.15 1.84
C ILE A 75 -3.18 -4.29 0.82
N LEU A 76 -3.21 -4.70 -0.45
CA LEU A 76 -4.03 -4.03 -1.46
C LEU A 76 -5.51 -4.05 -1.07
N LEU A 77 -6.05 -5.21 -0.67
CA LEU A 77 -7.43 -5.30 -0.22
C LEU A 77 -7.68 -4.43 1.01
N THR A 78 -6.79 -4.44 2.00
CA THR A 78 -6.91 -3.58 3.18
C THR A 78 -6.91 -2.09 2.80
N ASN A 79 -5.99 -1.67 1.93
CA ASN A 79 -5.94 -0.29 1.45
C ASN A 79 -7.20 0.11 0.67
N LEU A 80 -7.72 -0.78 -0.18
CA LEU A 80 -8.97 -0.54 -0.90
C LEU A 80 -10.18 -0.47 0.04
N SER A 81 -10.25 -1.32 1.07
CA SER A 81 -11.31 -1.26 2.09
C SER A 81 -11.26 0.06 2.86
N LEU A 82 -10.07 0.48 3.30
CA LEU A 82 -9.89 1.78 3.96
C LEU A 82 -10.26 2.93 3.03
N ALA A 83 -9.86 2.86 1.77
CA ALA A 83 -10.21 3.88 0.79
C ALA A 83 -11.71 3.95 0.53
N PHE A 84 -12.38 2.81 0.41
CA PHE A 84 -13.83 2.73 0.25
C PHE A 84 -14.56 3.32 1.46
N VAL A 85 -14.15 2.96 2.67
CA VAL A 85 -14.72 3.52 3.91
C VAL A 85 -14.46 5.03 4.00
N GLY A 86 -13.25 5.48 3.69
CA GLY A 86 -12.88 6.90 3.71
C GLY A 86 -13.64 7.76 2.70
N VAL A 87 -13.89 7.24 1.50
CA VAL A 87 -14.55 8.00 0.42
C VAL A 87 -16.07 7.90 0.48
N ILE A 88 -16.63 6.73 0.83
CA ILE A 88 -18.09 6.48 0.76
C ILE A 88 -18.73 6.51 2.15
N GLY A 89 -18.04 5.98 3.17
CA GLY A 89 -18.53 5.93 4.54
C GLY A 89 -18.57 7.30 5.21
N PHE A 90 -17.63 8.17 4.87
CA PHE A 90 -17.63 9.57 5.27
C PHE A 90 -17.94 10.40 4.02
N GLN A 91 -19.20 10.82 3.83
CA GLN A 91 -19.68 11.60 2.68
C GLN A 91 -19.06 13.02 2.54
N ASN A 92 -17.90 13.25 3.14
CA ASN A 92 -16.98 14.35 2.90
C ASN A 92 -15.61 13.92 3.48
N PRO A 93 -14.57 13.74 2.65
CA PRO A 93 -13.22 13.56 3.14
C PRO A 93 -12.67 14.83 3.80
#